data_AF-A0A4U2XZU3-F1
#
_entry.id   AF-A0A4U2XZU3-F1
#
_cell.length_a   1.000
_cell.length_b   1.000
_cell.length_c   1.000
_cell.angle_alpha   90.00
_cell.angle_beta   90.00
_cell.angle_gamma   90.00
#
_symmetry.space_group_name_H-M   'P 1'
#
loop_
_entity.id
_entity.type
_entity.pdbx_description
1 polymer ?
#
loop_
_entity_poly.entity_id
_entity_poly.type
_entity_poly.pdbx_seq_one_letter_code
_entity_poly.pdbx_strand_id
1 'polypeptide(L)'
;MPEINLPTKATQDAIKTNVDNVNTNVTSVKNDVAIVKTNVATVNTNVNTLNTNVGTPTSSASSSTSGNAHAKLNWLLTNLQTLVSGRVVKSIQRGMRSREEVPDDTVSISTVDVSKTIVLLDGRKESSNGAVPVMLRSLSSTSFTVTSNVGGTSRYDYSWQVIEFY
;
A
#
# COMPACT_ATOMS: atom_id res chain seq x y z
N MET A 1 83.50 46.07 -22.51
CA MET A 1 82.33 45.67 -21.69
C MET A 1 81.27 45.18 -22.66
N PRO A 2 80.55 44.08 -22.39
CA PRO A 2 79.44 43.67 -23.25
C PRO A 2 78.35 44.75 -23.24
N GLU A 3 77.79 45.06 -24.41
CA GLU A 3 76.59 45.89 -24.49
C GLU A 3 75.42 45.14 -23.85
N ILE A 4 74.75 45.78 -22.89
CA ILE A 4 73.54 45.22 -22.29
C ILE A 4 72.38 45.49 -23.26
N ASN A 5 71.77 44.43 -23.80
CA ASN A 5 70.62 44.57 -24.69
C ASN A 5 69.32 44.56 -23.88
N LEU A 6 68.73 45.74 -23.68
CA LEU A 6 67.45 45.89 -23.00
C LEU A 6 66.28 45.71 -23.98
N PRO A 7 65.12 45.20 -23.52
CA PRO A 7 63.92 45.13 -24.35
C PRO A 7 63.53 46.51 -24.88
N THR A 8 63.22 46.58 -26.17
CA THR A 8 62.77 47.83 -26.79
C THR A 8 61.47 48.35 -26.15
N LYS A 9 61.19 49.64 -26.28
CA LYS A 9 59.93 50.25 -25.82
C LYS A 9 58.69 49.52 -26.39
N ALA A 10 58.73 49.15 -27.67
CA ALA A 10 57.67 48.38 -28.31
C ALA A 10 57.44 47.01 -27.64
N THR A 11 58.53 46.30 -27.29
CA THR A 11 58.45 45.04 -26.54
C THR A 11 57.82 45.26 -25.15
N GLN A 12 58.22 46.31 -24.44
CA GLN A 12 57.67 46.63 -23.12
C GLN A 12 56.18 46.97 -23.19
N ASP A 13 55.74 47.73 -24.20
CA ASP A 13 54.33 48.11 -24.37
C ASP A 13 53.45 46.91 -24.77
N ALA A 14 53.98 45.99 -25.59
CA ALA A 14 53.32 44.73 -25.90
C ALA A 14 53.15 43.83 -24.66
N ILE A 15 54.19 43.74 -23.83
CA ILE A 15 54.12 43.02 -22.54
C ILE A 15 53.06 43.65 -21.64
N LYS A 16 53.06 44.99 -21.51
CA LYS A 16 52.07 45.73 -20.70
C LYS A 16 50.64 45.41 -21.16
N THR A 17 50.39 45.43 -22.47
CA THR A 17 49.08 45.12 -23.05
C THR A 17 48.66 43.67 -22.75
N ASN A 18 49.56 42.71 -22.92
CA ASN A 18 49.29 41.31 -22.61
C ASN A 18 48.99 41.10 -21.12
N VAL A 19 49.73 41.76 -20.23
CA VAL A 19 49.50 41.71 -18.78
C VAL A 19 48.14 42.29 -18.42
N ASP A 20 47.75 43.41 -19.03
CA ASP A 20 46.43 44.04 -18.79
C ASP A 20 45.28 43.14 -19.28
N ASN A 21 45.46 42.47 -20.43
CA ASN A 21 44.50 41.48 -20.94
C ASN A 21 44.40 40.25 -20.01
N VAL A 22 45.53 39.73 -19.53
CA VAL A 22 45.55 38.63 -18.55
C VAL A 22 44.82 39.04 -17.28
N ASN A 23 45.06 40.24 -16.75
CA ASN A 23 44.37 40.73 -15.55
C ASN A 23 42.85 40.83 -15.75
N THR A 24 42.42 41.26 -16.93
CA THR A 24 40.99 41.31 -17.30
C THR A 24 40.39 39.90 -17.32
N ASN A 25 41.07 38.96 -17.98
CA ASN A 25 40.62 37.56 -18.05
C ASN A 25 40.58 36.90 -16.66
N VAL A 26 41.59 37.11 -15.83
CA VAL A 26 41.65 36.60 -14.45
C VAL A 26 40.50 37.17 -13.61
N THR A 27 40.16 38.44 -13.79
CA THR A 27 39.02 39.07 -13.11
C THR A 27 37.70 38.45 -13.56
N SER A 28 37.52 38.19 -14.87
CA SER A 28 36.34 37.50 -15.38
C SER A 28 36.21 36.09 -14.81
N VAL A 29 37.29 35.30 -14.85
CA VAL A 29 37.31 33.94 -14.29
C VAL A 29 36.98 33.94 -12.81
N LYS A 30 37.48 34.92 -12.05
CA LYS A 30 37.15 35.08 -10.63
C LYS A 30 35.64 35.28 -10.41
N ASN A 31 34.99 36.07 -11.26
CA ASN A 31 33.54 36.29 -11.20
C ASN A 31 32.76 35.03 -11.57
N ASP A 32 33.17 34.33 -12.63
CA ASP A 32 32.54 33.08 -13.06
C ASP A 32 32.63 32.00 -11.97
N VAL A 33 33.81 31.86 -11.34
CA VAL A 33 34.01 30.94 -10.21
C VAL A 33 33.11 31.30 -9.02
N ALA A 34 32.92 32.59 -8.74
CA ALA A 34 32.01 33.03 -7.67
C ALA A 34 30.54 32.67 -7.97
N ILE A 35 30.11 32.80 -9.23
CA ILE A 35 28.77 32.41 -9.68
C ILE A 35 28.60 30.88 -9.57
N VAL A 36 29.56 30.09 -10.06
CA VAL A 36 29.54 28.63 -9.96
C VAL A 36 29.43 28.19 -8.49
N LYS A 37 30.17 28.82 -7.59
CA LYS A 37 30.11 28.52 -6.15
C LYS A 37 28.70 28.73 -5.58
N THR A 38 28.04 29.82 -5.98
CA THR A 38 26.65 30.11 -5.59
C THR A 38 25.69 29.07 -6.14
N ASN A 39 25.81 28.72 -7.42
CA ASN A 39 24.94 27.73 -8.07
C ASN A 39 25.09 26.34 -7.42
N VAL A 40 26.31 25.91 -7.12
CA VAL A 40 26.58 24.63 -6.44
C VAL A 40 25.96 24.61 -5.05
N ALA A 41 26.02 25.71 -4.29
CA ALA A 41 25.38 25.80 -2.98
C ALA A 41 23.84 25.66 -3.06
N THR A 42 23.22 26.28 -4.07
CA THR A 42 21.78 26.15 -4.35
C THR A 42 21.41 24.72 -4.71
N VAL A 43 22.16 24.08 -5.61
CA VAL A 43 21.95 22.67 -5.99
C VAL A 43 22.04 21.76 -4.77
N ASN A 44 23.03 21.96 -3.91
CA ASN A 44 23.20 21.15 -2.70
C ASN A 44 22.00 21.26 -1.75
N THR A 45 21.46 22.48 -1.56
CA THR A 45 20.24 22.71 -0.77
C THR A 45 19.03 22.00 -1.37
N ASN A 46 18.86 22.07 -2.69
CA ASN A 46 17.76 21.41 -3.40
C ASN A 46 17.84 19.89 -3.27
N VAL A 47 19.04 19.31 -3.44
CA VAL A 47 19.27 17.87 -3.28
C VAL A 47 18.97 17.40 -1.86
N ASN A 48 19.39 18.15 -0.84
CA ASN A 48 19.09 17.82 0.56
C ASN A 48 17.58 17.86 0.87
N THR A 49 16.87 18.83 0.28
CA THR A 49 15.41 18.93 0.40
C THR A 49 14.72 17.74 -0.27
N LEU A 50 15.16 17.36 -1.47
CA LEU A 50 14.65 16.17 -2.17
C LEU A 50 14.90 14.88 -1.37
N ASN A 51 16.10 14.70 -0.82
CA ASN A 51 16.43 13.54 0.02
C ASN A 51 15.53 13.45 1.25
N THR A 52 15.19 14.60 1.86
CA THR A 52 14.25 14.65 3.00
C THR A 52 12.83 14.30 2.57
N ASN A 53 12.36 14.85 1.45
CA ASN A 53 10.99 14.67 0.96
C ASN A 53 10.75 13.24 0.43
N VAL A 54 11.72 12.64 -0.25
CA VAL A 54 11.63 11.28 -0.80
C VAL A 54 11.94 10.25 0.27
N GLY A 55 12.97 10.50 1.09
CA GLY A 55 13.45 9.59 2.11
C GLY A 55 14.24 8.41 1.55
N THR A 56 14.66 7.51 2.43
CA THR A 56 15.21 6.22 2.04
C THR A 56 14.08 5.21 1.82
N PRO A 57 14.18 4.34 0.79
CA PRO A 57 13.30 3.18 0.70
C PRO A 57 13.43 2.34 1.98
N THR A 58 12.29 2.02 2.59
CA THR A 58 12.22 1.14 3.76
C THR A 58 11.10 0.12 3.54
N SER A 59 11.01 -0.92 4.38
CA SER A 59 9.87 -1.84 4.39
C SER A 59 8.82 -1.47 5.46
N SER A 60 9.10 -0.51 6.33
CA SER A 60 8.23 -0.13 7.44
C SER A 60 7.15 0.87 7.01
N ALA A 61 5.90 0.59 7.36
CA ALA A 61 4.80 1.55 7.27
C ALA A 61 4.86 2.53 8.45
N SER A 62 4.78 3.83 8.19
CA SER A 62 4.97 4.86 9.23
C SER A 62 3.73 5.74 9.44
N SER A 63 3.23 6.44 8.43
CA SER A 63 2.05 7.30 8.56
C SER A 63 1.49 7.77 7.21
N SER A 64 0.19 8.09 7.17
CA SER A 64 -0.49 8.69 6.01
C SER A 64 -0.32 10.21 5.93
N THR A 65 -0.13 10.87 7.08
CA THR A 65 -0.13 12.33 7.20
C THR A 65 1.27 12.88 7.47
N SER A 66 2.12 12.10 8.12
CA SER A 66 3.49 12.46 8.45
C SER A 66 4.48 11.52 7.76
N GLY A 67 5.64 12.04 7.37
CA GLY A 67 6.71 11.25 6.74
C GLY A 67 6.95 11.56 5.26
N ASN A 68 8.07 11.05 4.78
CA ASN A 68 8.54 11.18 3.40
C ASN A 68 7.70 10.32 2.43
N ALA A 69 7.93 10.49 1.12
CA ALA A 69 7.19 9.80 0.08
C ALA A 69 7.24 8.27 0.22
N HIS A 70 8.40 7.69 0.54
CA HIS A 70 8.53 6.24 0.75
C HIS A 70 7.73 5.76 1.96
N ALA A 71 7.78 6.47 3.07
CA ALA A 71 7.01 6.14 4.27
C ALA A 71 5.49 6.15 4.01
N LYS A 72 5.01 7.14 3.26
CA LYS A 72 3.60 7.23 2.84
C LYS A 72 3.21 6.14 1.85
N LEU A 73 4.11 5.79 0.92
CA LEU A 73 3.89 4.68 -0.01
C LEU A 73 3.80 3.34 0.72
N ASN A 74 4.67 3.07 1.70
CA ASN A 74 4.61 1.86 2.51
C ASN A 74 3.34 1.79 3.36
N TRP A 75 2.96 2.92 3.96
CA TRP A 75 1.70 3.02 4.69
C TRP A 75 0.53 2.70 3.75
N LEU A 76 0.51 3.28 2.55
CA LEU A 76 -0.51 2.99 1.56
C LEU A 76 -0.49 1.53 1.14
N LEU A 77 0.67 0.92 0.88
CA LEU A 77 0.76 -0.50 0.52
C LEU A 77 0.23 -1.42 1.63
N THR A 78 0.49 -1.10 2.89
CA THR A 78 0.01 -1.89 4.04
C THR A 78 -1.51 -1.80 4.20
N ASN A 79 -2.06 -0.60 4.03
CA ASN A 79 -3.51 -0.37 4.09
C ASN A 79 -4.23 -0.77 2.81
N LEU A 80 -3.54 -0.79 1.67
CA LEU A 80 -4.06 -1.40 0.47
C LEU A 80 -3.98 -2.90 0.59
N GLN A 81 -2.97 -3.51 1.20
CA GLN A 81 -2.96 -4.95 1.47
C GLN A 81 -4.20 -5.39 2.27
N THR A 82 -4.76 -4.57 3.16
CA THR A 82 -6.05 -4.88 3.80
C THR A 82 -7.25 -4.76 2.85
N LEU A 83 -7.16 -3.92 1.81
CA LEU A 83 -8.17 -3.68 0.76
C LEU A 83 -8.07 -4.59 -0.49
N VAL A 84 -6.88 -4.82 -1.07
CA VAL A 84 -6.59 -5.86 -2.08
C VAL A 84 -6.51 -7.26 -1.48
N SER A 85 -6.43 -7.39 -0.15
CA SER A 85 -6.94 -8.61 0.49
C SER A 85 -8.42 -8.84 0.15
N GLY A 86 -9.16 -7.84 -0.36
CA GLY A 86 -10.40 -7.97 -1.15
C GLY A 86 -11.55 -8.67 -0.43
N ARG A 87 -11.31 -9.03 0.80
CA ARG A 87 -12.14 -9.90 1.58
C ARG A 87 -12.91 -8.98 2.49
N VAL A 88 -14.08 -8.58 2.01
CA VAL A 88 -15.17 -8.34 2.95
C VAL A 88 -15.46 -9.64 3.72
N VAL A 89 -15.26 -10.80 3.08
CA VAL A 89 -15.47 -12.13 3.65
C VAL A 89 -14.18 -12.75 4.20
N LYS A 90 -14.12 -12.91 5.51
CA LYS A 90 -13.07 -13.62 6.26
C LYS A 90 -13.09 -15.12 6.01
N SER A 91 -14.24 -15.76 6.02
CA SER A 91 -14.36 -17.19 5.75
C SER A 91 -15.72 -17.55 5.15
N ILE A 92 -15.76 -18.60 4.32
CA ILE A 92 -17.01 -19.22 3.84
C ILE A 92 -16.94 -20.70 4.14
N GLN A 93 -17.83 -21.17 5.00
CA GLN A 93 -18.06 -22.59 5.24
C GLN A 93 -19.37 -22.98 4.59
N ARG A 94 -19.45 -24.15 3.96
CA ARG A 94 -20.64 -24.58 3.23
C ARG A 94 -20.84 -26.09 3.31
N GLY A 95 -22.07 -26.53 3.16
CA GLY A 95 -22.39 -27.95 3.11
C GLY A 95 -23.85 -28.22 2.80
N MET A 96 -24.18 -29.51 2.75
CA MET A 96 -25.52 -30.03 2.58
C MET A 96 -25.77 -31.10 3.63
N ARG A 97 -27.00 -31.22 4.10
CA ARG A 97 -27.45 -32.24 5.04
C ARG A 97 -28.79 -32.80 4.55
N SER A 98 -28.88 -34.12 4.53
CA SER A 98 -30.14 -34.85 4.35
C SER A 98 -30.66 -35.27 5.70
N ARG A 99 -31.93 -35.00 5.98
CA ARG A 99 -32.50 -35.19 7.31
C ARG A 99 -33.91 -35.76 7.25
N GLU A 100 -34.16 -36.76 8.09
CA GLU A 100 -35.49 -37.26 8.43
C GLU A 100 -36.04 -36.44 9.60
N GLU A 101 -37.36 -36.26 9.72
CA GLU A 101 -38.06 -35.29 10.58
C GLU A 101 -37.49 -35.08 12.02
N VAL A 102 -37.72 -33.88 12.59
CA VAL A 102 -37.41 -33.31 13.95
C VAL A 102 -36.76 -34.26 15.01
N PRO A 103 -35.71 -33.83 15.77
CA PRO A 103 -35.46 -32.44 16.17
C PRO A 103 -34.20 -31.77 15.62
N ASP A 104 -34.25 -30.45 15.68
CA ASP A 104 -33.24 -29.46 15.27
C ASP A 104 -31.86 -30.02 14.97
N ASP A 105 -31.34 -29.66 13.81
CA ASP A 105 -30.02 -30.13 13.41
C ASP A 105 -28.96 -29.13 13.84
N THR A 106 -27.91 -29.63 14.50
CA THR A 106 -26.75 -28.83 14.88
C THR A 106 -25.60 -29.13 13.96
N VAL A 107 -25.19 -28.14 13.18
CA VAL A 107 -24.04 -28.25 12.28
C VAL A 107 -22.83 -27.66 12.99
N SER A 108 -21.79 -28.49 13.16
CA SER A 108 -20.48 -28.01 13.60
C SER A 108 -19.76 -27.28 12.47
N ILE A 109 -19.16 -26.15 12.79
CA ILE A 109 -18.39 -25.30 11.89
C ILE A 109 -17.06 -24.92 12.56
N SER A 110 -16.06 -24.56 11.76
CA SER A 110 -14.87 -23.87 12.25
C SER A 110 -15.25 -22.54 12.90
N THR A 111 -14.41 -22.06 13.83
CA THR A 111 -14.70 -20.85 14.61
C THR A 111 -14.95 -19.61 13.75
N VAL A 112 -16.02 -18.86 14.05
CA VAL A 112 -16.39 -17.56 13.44
C VAL A 112 -16.73 -16.51 14.51
N ASP A 113 -16.60 -15.22 14.17
CA ASP A 113 -17.18 -14.11 14.93
C ASP A 113 -18.67 -13.97 14.61
N VAL A 114 -19.53 -14.27 15.58
CA VAL A 114 -21.00 -14.27 15.43
C VAL A 114 -21.54 -12.88 15.02
N SER A 115 -20.92 -11.79 15.49
CA SER A 115 -21.39 -10.42 15.22
C SER A 115 -21.12 -9.97 13.78
N LYS A 116 -20.22 -10.67 13.09
CA LYS A 116 -19.81 -10.41 11.71
C LYS A 116 -20.17 -11.55 10.78
N THR A 117 -21.14 -12.38 11.14
CA THR A 117 -21.48 -13.58 10.38
C THR A 117 -22.92 -13.55 9.91
N ILE A 118 -23.14 -13.97 8.67
CA ILE A 118 -24.46 -14.33 8.15
C ILE A 118 -24.52 -15.83 7.87
N VAL A 119 -25.68 -16.42 8.10
CA VAL A 119 -25.98 -17.81 7.71
C VAL A 119 -27.04 -17.79 6.64
N LEU A 120 -26.75 -18.40 5.50
CA LEU A 120 -27.71 -18.63 4.42
C LEU A 120 -28.15 -20.09 4.48
N LEU A 121 -29.47 -20.30 4.39
CA LEU A 121 -30.11 -21.61 4.46
C LEU A 121 -31.09 -21.74 3.29
N ASP A 122 -31.05 -22.88 2.61
CA ASP A 122 -32.00 -23.24 1.56
C ASP A 122 -32.43 -24.69 1.73
N GLY A 123 -33.75 -24.92 1.85
CA GLY A 123 -34.35 -26.20 2.19
C GLY A 123 -35.27 -26.74 1.11
N ARG A 124 -35.19 -28.04 0.83
CA ARG A 124 -35.95 -28.72 -0.23
C ARG A 124 -36.50 -30.06 0.29
N LYS A 125 -37.75 -30.38 -0.03
CA LYS A 125 -38.33 -31.68 0.31
C LYS A 125 -37.77 -32.75 -0.64
N GLU A 126 -37.39 -33.92 -0.14
CA GLU A 126 -36.85 -34.98 -1.01
C GLU A 126 -37.96 -35.60 -1.89
N SER A 127 -39.18 -35.73 -1.34
CA SER A 127 -40.28 -36.46 -1.99
C SER A 127 -41.13 -35.60 -2.95
N SER A 128 -40.90 -34.30 -3.02
CA SER A 128 -41.53 -33.39 -3.98
C SER A 128 -40.68 -32.13 -4.14
N ASN A 129 -40.75 -31.45 -5.29
CA ASN A 129 -40.04 -30.18 -5.51
C ASN A 129 -40.57 -29.00 -4.66
N GLY A 130 -41.21 -29.26 -3.51
CA GLY A 130 -41.71 -28.26 -2.57
C GLY A 130 -40.57 -27.64 -1.76
N ALA A 131 -40.58 -26.31 -1.66
CA ALA A 131 -39.68 -25.57 -0.77
C ALA A 131 -39.97 -25.93 0.69
N VAL A 132 -38.93 -26.15 1.49
CA VAL A 132 -39.04 -26.39 2.94
C VAL A 132 -38.48 -25.17 3.67
N PRO A 133 -39.28 -24.49 4.52
CA PRO A 133 -38.76 -23.40 5.33
C PRO A 133 -37.79 -23.96 6.37
N VAL A 134 -36.50 -23.70 6.15
CA VAL A 134 -35.42 -24.00 7.10
C VAL A 134 -34.93 -22.68 7.65
N MET A 135 -34.99 -22.53 8.96
CA MET A 135 -34.65 -21.29 9.64
C MET A 135 -33.49 -21.49 10.61
N LEU A 136 -32.65 -20.46 10.72
CA LEU A 136 -31.60 -20.41 11.72
C LEU A 136 -32.27 -20.24 13.08
N ARG A 137 -32.01 -21.18 13.99
CA ARG A 137 -32.49 -21.08 15.37
C ARG A 137 -31.47 -20.40 16.27
N SER A 138 -30.20 -20.73 16.11
CA SER A 138 -29.10 -20.12 16.85
C SER A 138 -27.79 -20.24 16.09
N LEU A 139 -26.91 -19.25 16.29
CA LEU A 139 -25.53 -19.27 15.83
C LEU A 139 -24.62 -19.09 17.05
N SER A 140 -23.67 -20.00 17.20
CA SER A 140 -22.54 -19.89 18.13
C SER A 140 -21.25 -19.73 17.33
N SER A 141 -20.13 -19.51 18.01
CA SER A 141 -18.83 -19.39 17.35
C SER A 141 -18.41 -20.66 16.60
N THR A 142 -18.88 -21.85 17.00
CA THR A 142 -18.42 -23.15 16.43
C THR A 142 -19.55 -24.04 15.92
N SER A 143 -20.79 -23.56 15.97
CA SER A 143 -21.93 -24.31 15.45
C SER A 143 -23.11 -23.39 15.15
N PHE A 144 -24.03 -23.86 14.34
CA PHE A 144 -25.35 -23.28 14.24
C PHE A 144 -26.40 -24.38 14.32
N THR A 145 -27.57 -24.03 14.86
CA THR A 145 -28.72 -24.92 14.92
C THR A 145 -29.76 -24.45 13.92
N VAL A 146 -30.25 -25.38 13.11
CA VAL A 146 -31.37 -25.14 12.19
C VAL A 146 -32.62 -25.84 12.68
N THR A 147 -33.76 -25.25 12.36
CA THR A 147 -35.07 -25.85 12.61
C THR A 147 -35.94 -25.73 11.36
N SER A 148 -36.91 -26.61 11.22
CA SER A 148 -37.88 -26.59 10.12
C SER A 148 -39.26 -26.93 10.66
N ASN A 149 -40.28 -26.28 10.11
CA ASN A 149 -41.69 -26.55 10.44
C ASN A 149 -42.32 -27.46 9.38
N VAL A 150 -41.64 -28.54 9.00
CA VAL A 150 -42.26 -29.58 8.17
C VAL A 150 -43.00 -30.54 9.10
N GLY A 151 -44.31 -30.66 8.90
CA GLY A 151 -45.13 -31.67 9.57
C GLY A 151 -45.26 -32.94 8.71
N GLY A 152 -45.06 -34.10 9.32
CA GLY A 152 -45.14 -35.43 8.72
C GLY A 152 -43.79 -35.99 8.28
N THR A 153 -43.70 -37.34 8.20
CA THR A 153 -42.49 -38.20 8.07
C THR A 153 -41.65 -38.03 6.80
N SER A 154 -41.62 -36.85 6.19
CA SER A 154 -40.94 -36.60 4.93
C SER A 154 -39.49 -36.16 5.17
N ARG A 155 -38.55 -36.80 4.48
CA ARG A 155 -37.15 -36.35 4.43
C ARG A 155 -37.01 -35.03 3.69
N TYR A 156 -36.14 -34.16 4.19
CA TYR A 156 -35.78 -32.90 3.54
C TYR A 156 -34.27 -32.71 3.57
N ASP A 157 -33.77 -32.07 2.52
CA ASP A 157 -32.40 -31.63 2.40
C ASP A 157 -32.33 -30.14 2.74
N TYR A 158 -31.19 -29.72 3.28
CA TYR A 158 -30.85 -28.30 3.30
C TYR A 158 -29.38 -28.07 2.96
N SER A 159 -29.15 -27.02 2.18
CA SER A 159 -27.82 -26.48 1.94
C SER A 159 -27.62 -25.25 2.82
N TRP A 160 -26.36 -25.03 3.19
CA TRP A 160 -26.01 -23.95 4.09
C TRP A 160 -24.70 -23.29 3.69
N GLN A 161 -24.60 -22.00 3.97
CA GLN A 161 -23.37 -21.22 3.90
C GLN A 161 -23.26 -20.35 5.15
N VAL A 162 -22.12 -20.41 5.83
CA VAL A 162 -21.74 -19.49 6.90
C VAL A 162 -20.66 -18.57 6.36
N ILE A 163 -20.97 -17.29 6.28
CA ILE A 163 -20.11 -16.27 5.69
C ILE A 163 -19.74 -15.29 6.80
N GLU A 164 -18.48 -15.34 7.23
CA GLU A 164 -17.91 -14.42 8.21
C GLU A 164 -17.25 -13.26 7.47
N PHE A 165 -17.48 -12.03 7.93
CA PHE A 165 -16.87 -10.82 7.39
C PHE A 165 -15.69 -10.35 8.28
N TYR A 166 -14.74 -9.62 7.70
CA TYR A 166 -13.61 -9.05 8.45
C TYR A 166 -14.04 -7.98 9.46
#